data_AF-A0A2G3NUX7-F1
#
_entry.id   AF-A0A2G3NUX7-F1
#
_cell.length_a   1.000
_cell.length_b   1.000
_cell.length_c   1.000
_cell.angle_alpha   90.00
_cell.angle_beta   90.00
_cell.angle_gamma   90.00
#
_symmetry.space_group_name_H-M   'P 1'
#
loop_
_entity.id
_entity.type
_entity.pdbx_description
1 polymer ?
#
loop_
_entity_poly.entity_id
_entity_poly.type
_entity_poly.pdbx_seq_one_letter_code
_entity_poly.pdbx_strand_id
1 'polypeptide(L)'
;LILHYRLFEFQEKNTNYRRYMVSNQELKRANQLFLTCKETELVYKYIKSDNDNTHLVGNEKTILSIWNKLVIFMERTKLIDKKLFASLKQLKDEVDLINILDMTAKSLDFTKISAGQKKITISDSLSLPIKRWQFSSDEKMLKQLKTATLIHQSVTGLYETRIDLSKLGEE
;
A
#
# COMPACT_ATOMS: atom_id res chain seq x y z
N LEU A 1 -9.79 -14.36 24.62
CA LEU A 1 -8.97 -13.19 24.25
C LEU A 1 -8.51 -13.34 22.79
N ILE A 2 -9.15 -12.66 21.84
CA ILE A 2 -8.62 -12.57 20.48
C ILE A 2 -7.76 -11.30 20.44
N LEU A 3 -6.43 -11.48 20.50
CA LEU A 3 -5.46 -10.39 20.42
C LEU A 3 -5.74 -9.51 19.20
N HIS A 4 -5.92 -8.22 19.45
CA HIS A 4 -5.97 -7.18 18.42
C HIS A 4 -4.71 -7.27 17.53
N TYR A 5 -4.91 -7.33 16.21
CA TYR A 5 -3.89 -7.25 15.14
C TYR A 5 -3.01 -8.49 14.91
N ARG A 6 -3.61 -9.62 14.52
CA ARG A 6 -2.86 -10.74 13.91
C ARG A 6 -2.38 -10.37 12.50
N LEU A 7 -1.12 -10.62 12.19
CA LEU A 7 -0.51 -10.32 10.89
C LEU A 7 -0.55 -11.54 9.98
N PHE A 8 -1.00 -11.36 8.75
CA PHE A 8 -1.03 -12.38 7.72
C PHE A 8 -0.21 -11.91 6.51
N GLU A 9 0.59 -12.81 5.95
CA GLU A 9 1.28 -12.60 4.69
C GLU A 9 0.70 -13.50 3.61
N PHE A 10 0.41 -12.92 2.45
CA PHE A 10 -0.09 -13.61 1.27
C PHE A 10 0.99 -13.62 0.21
N GLN A 11 1.21 -14.78 -0.40
CA GLN A 11 2.13 -14.94 -1.52
C GLN A 11 1.41 -14.80 -2.85
N GLU A 12 2.03 -14.14 -3.80
CA GLU A 12 1.54 -14.07 -5.18
C GLU A 12 2.71 -14.00 -6.16
N LYS A 13 2.87 -15.03 -7.01
CA LYS A 13 3.91 -15.21 -8.03
C LYS A 13 5.32 -14.70 -7.65
N ASN A 14 5.53 -13.39 -7.68
CA ASN A 14 6.83 -12.74 -7.43
C ASN A 14 6.80 -11.69 -6.29
N THR A 15 5.77 -11.66 -5.45
CA THR A 15 5.65 -10.69 -4.36
C THR A 15 4.83 -11.22 -3.18
N ASN A 16 5.11 -10.68 -2.00
CA ASN A 16 4.33 -10.93 -0.80
C ASN A 16 3.71 -9.61 -0.32
N TYR A 17 2.46 -9.67 0.16
CA TYR A 17 1.82 -8.53 0.80
C TYR A 17 1.17 -8.94 2.12
N ARG A 18 1.00 -7.97 3.00
CA ARG A 18 0.64 -8.21 4.40
C ARG A 18 -0.65 -7.54 4.77
N ARG A 19 -1.39 -8.17 5.69
CA ARG A 19 -2.64 -7.66 6.24
C ARG A 19 -2.75 -7.92 7.74
N TYR A 20 -3.27 -6.95 8.46
CA TYR A 20 -3.73 -7.15 9.83
C TYR A 20 -5.18 -7.61 9.83
N MET A 21 -5.49 -8.64 10.60
CA MET A 21 -6.86 -8.96 10.96
C MET A 21 -7.34 -8.02 12.05
N VAL A 22 -8.41 -7.29 11.76
CA VAL A 22 -9.05 -6.36 12.71
C VAL A 22 -10.39 -6.88 13.21
N SER A 23 -11.04 -7.76 12.44
CA SER A 23 -12.23 -8.50 12.86
C SER A 23 -12.30 -9.84 12.09
N ASN A 24 -13.29 -10.69 12.44
CA ASN A 24 -13.56 -11.95 11.74
C ASN A 24 -14.02 -11.79 10.28
N GLN A 25 -14.21 -10.55 9.82
CA GLN A 25 -14.68 -10.24 8.47
C GLN A 25 -13.90 -9.10 7.82
N GLU A 26 -12.84 -8.58 8.45
CA GLU A 26 -12.06 -7.47 7.92
C GLU A 26 -10.56 -7.64 8.11
N LEU A 27 -9.85 -7.45 6.99
CA LEU A 27 -8.41 -7.32 6.93
C LEU A 27 -8.02 -5.90 6.53
N LYS A 28 -7.02 -5.34 7.21
CA LYS A 28 -6.46 -4.00 6.94
C LYS A 28 -5.01 -4.08 6.47
N ARG A 29 -4.53 -3.01 5.85
CA ARG A 29 -3.17 -2.93 5.27
C ARG A 29 -2.10 -3.04 6.36
N ALA A 30 -1.03 -3.76 6.06
CA ALA A 30 0.13 -3.94 6.94
C ALA A 30 1.48 -3.81 6.20
N ASN A 31 1.47 -3.28 4.98
CA ASN A 31 2.68 -2.99 4.22
C ASN A 31 3.12 -1.54 4.45
N GLN A 32 4.43 -1.29 4.35
CA GLN A 32 5.01 0.05 4.42
C GLN A 32 5.60 0.43 3.06
N LEU A 33 5.39 1.67 2.65
CA LEU A 33 6.11 2.27 1.54
C LEU A 33 7.42 2.87 2.10
N PHE A 34 8.54 2.50 1.50
CA PHE A 34 9.86 3.02 1.89
C PHE A 34 10.34 4.04 0.88
N LEU A 35 10.61 5.25 1.37
CA LEU A 35 11.30 6.31 0.65
C LEU A 35 12.69 6.50 1.24
N THR A 36 13.65 6.89 0.41
CA THR A 36 14.98 7.31 0.86
C THR A 36 14.89 8.66 1.60
N CYS A 37 15.94 9.04 2.32
CA CYS A 37 16.01 10.37 2.95
C CYS A 37 15.81 11.49 1.92
N LYS A 38 16.51 11.42 0.79
CA LYS A 38 16.40 12.40 -0.31
C LYS A 38 14.98 12.53 -0.85
N GLU A 39 14.31 11.40 -1.07
CA GLU A 39 12.92 11.38 -1.55
C GLU A 39 11.95 11.94 -0.50
N THR A 40 12.15 11.59 0.77
CA THR A 40 11.32 12.08 1.88
C THR A 40 11.47 13.59 2.08
N GLU A 41 12.70 14.10 2.02
CA GLU A 41 13.00 15.53 2.08
C GLU A 41 12.34 16.29 0.92
N LEU A 42 12.35 15.75 -0.30
CA LEU A 42 11.73 16.38 -1.46
C LEU A 42 10.22 16.50 -1.28
N VAL A 43 9.55 15.42 -0.85
CA VAL A 43 8.11 15.43 -0.55
C VAL A 43 7.80 16.41 0.58
N TYR A 44 8.61 16.42 1.65
CA TYR A 44 8.41 17.33 2.77
C TYR A 44 8.51 18.79 2.34
N LYS A 45 9.53 19.14 1.56
CA LYS A 45 9.70 20.50 1.00
C LYS A 45 8.49 20.90 0.15
N TYR A 46 8.04 20.02 -0.74
CA TYR A 46 6.86 20.26 -1.57
C TYR A 46 5.59 20.51 -0.74
N ILE A 47 5.32 19.69 0.28
CA ILE A 47 4.15 19.86 1.16
C ILE A 47 4.22 21.17 1.97
N LYS A 48 5.43 21.63 2.29
CA LYS A 48 5.66 22.84 3.09
C LYS A 48 5.80 24.12 2.27
N SER A 49 6.09 24.02 0.98
CA SER A 49 6.23 25.18 0.10
C SER A 49 4.87 25.73 -0.30
N ASP A 50 4.62 27.00 0.01
CA ASP A 50 3.47 27.76 -0.51
C ASP A 50 3.73 28.14 -1.99
N ASN A 51 3.74 27.15 -2.89
CA ASN A 51 3.94 27.28 -4.34
C ASN A 51 5.37 27.60 -4.85
N ASP A 52 6.40 27.44 -4.02
CA ASP A 52 7.78 27.53 -4.49
C ASP A 52 8.21 26.22 -5.19
N ASN A 53 8.41 26.29 -6.50
CA ASN A 53 8.79 25.16 -7.36
C ASN A 53 10.31 24.99 -7.57
N THR A 54 11.14 25.76 -6.88
CA THR A 54 12.60 25.67 -7.00
C THR A 54 13.14 24.27 -6.69
N HIS A 55 12.47 23.53 -5.82
CA HIS A 55 12.84 22.16 -5.44
C HIS A 55 12.66 21.13 -6.58
N LEU A 56 12.00 21.48 -7.69
CA LEU A 56 11.87 20.60 -8.86
C LEU A 56 13.18 20.54 -9.67
N VAL A 57 13.96 21.62 -9.68
CA VAL A 57 15.15 21.75 -10.53
C VAL A 57 16.20 20.69 -10.14
N GLY A 58 16.56 19.83 -11.09
CA GLY A 58 17.54 18.77 -10.89
C GLY A 58 17.04 17.53 -10.13
N ASN A 59 15.75 17.48 -9.75
CA ASN A 59 15.16 16.37 -9.00
C ASN A 59 14.24 15.46 -9.84
N GLU A 60 14.22 15.61 -11.16
CA GLU A 60 13.37 14.86 -12.09
C GLU A 60 13.42 13.33 -11.86
N LYS A 61 14.63 12.77 -11.80
CA LYS A 61 14.84 11.33 -11.53
C LYS A 61 14.32 10.92 -10.16
N THR A 62 14.44 11.79 -9.16
CA THR A 62 13.95 11.54 -7.81
C THR A 62 12.43 11.56 -7.78
N ILE A 63 11.77 12.52 -8.43
CA ILE A 63 10.30 12.57 -8.54
C ILE A 63 9.75 11.29 -9.21
N LEU A 64 10.33 10.92 -10.35
CA LEU A 64 9.93 9.70 -11.06
C LEU A 64 10.19 8.43 -10.24
N SER A 65 11.26 8.40 -9.44
CA SER A 65 11.53 7.29 -8.51
C SER A 65 10.43 7.13 -7.46
N ILE A 66 9.97 8.24 -6.84
CA ILE A 66 8.91 8.20 -5.83
C ILE A 66 7.61 7.71 -6.46
N TRP A 67 7.24 8.25 -7.62
CA TRP A 67 6.06 7.80 -8.37
C TRP A 67 6.10 6.31 -8.66
N ASN A 68 7.21 5.81 -9.20
CA ASN A 68 7.37 4.40 -9.52
C ASN A 68 7.27 3.52 -8.27
N LYS A 69 7.87 3.92 -7.14
CA LYS A 69 7.75 3.19 -5.87
C LYS A 69 6.31 3.14 -5.38
N LEU A 70 5.58 4.25 -5.49
CA LEU A 70 4.16 4.32 -5.14
C LEU A 70 3.33 3.37 -6.03
N VAL A 71 3.48 3.43 -7.35
CA VAL A 71 2.76 2.55 -8.29
C VAL A 71 3.06 1.06 -8.01
N ILE A 72 4.34 0.72 -7.83
CA ILE A 72 4.76 -0.64 -7.48
C ILE A 72 4.17 -1.08 -6.15
N PHE A 73 4.16 -0.19 -5.14
CA PHE A 73 3.54 -0.47 -3.84
C PHE A 73 2.04 -0.74 -4.00
N MET A 74 1.32 0.10 -4.74
CA MET A 74 -0.11 -0.09 -4.99
C MET A 74 -0.38 -1.44 -5.68
N GLU A 75 0.43 -1.81 -6.66
CA GLU A 75 0.32 -3.06 -7.44
C GLU A 75 0.58 -4.28 -6.56
N ARG A 76 1.74 -4.33 -5.91
CA ARG A 76 2.15 -5.46 -5.06
C ARG A 76 1.24 -5.66 -3.87
N THR A 77 0.69 -4.58 -3.33
CA THR A 77 -0.18 -4.66 -2.16
C THR A 77 -1.65 -4.80 -2.53
N LYS A 78 -2.04 -4.94 -3.81
CA LYS A 78 -3.45 -4.98 -4.24
C LYS A 78 -4.28 -3.83 -3.66
N LEU A 79 -3.72 -2.62 -3.64
CA LEU A 79 -4.39 -1.46 -3.08
C LEU A 79 -5.61 -1.05 -3.91
N ILE A 80 -5.49 -1.20 -5.23
CA ILE A 80 -6.52 -0.93 -6.23
C ILE A 80 -6.72 -2.14 -7.15
N ASP A 81 -7.76 -2.13 -7.98
CA ASP A 81 -8.00 -3.21 -8.96
C ASP A 81 -6.90 -3.27 -10.02
N LYS A 82 -6.55 -4.49 -10.45
CA LYS A 82 -5.53 -4.74 -11.47
C LYS A 82 -5.79 -3.97 -12.77
N LYS A 83 -7.07 -3.81 -13.16
CA LYS A 83 -7.49 -3.14 -14.40
C LYS A 83 -7.13 -1.65 -14.41
N LEU A 84 -6.99 -1.02 -13.24
CA LEU A 84 -6.73 0.41 -13.11
C LEU A 84 -5.23 0.76 -13.22
N PHE A 85 -4.33 -0.22 -13.13
CA PHE A 85 -2.89 0.05 -13.18
C PHE A 85 -2.39 0.50 -14.54
N ALA A 86 -3.06 0.11 -15.63
CA ALA A 86 -2.68 0.58 -16.97
C ALA A 86 -2.82 2.10 -17.07
N SER A 87 -4.01 2.62 -16.71
CA SER A 87 -4.29 4.06 -16.67
C SER A 87 -3.38 4.80 -15.68
N LEU A 88 -3.15 4.22 -14.50
CA LEU A 88 -2.24 4.82 -13.51
C LEU A 88 -0.80 4.91 -14.06
N LYS A 89 -0.29 3.88 -14.75
CA LYS A 89 1.06 3.90 -15.31
C LYS A 89 1.22 4.94 -16.43
N GLN A 90 0.18 5.15 -17.24
CA GLN A 90 0.15 6.13 -18.33
C GLN A 90 0.06 7.58 -17.84
N LEU A 91 -0.62 7.82 -16.71
CA LEU A 91 -0.85 9.17 -16.19
C LEU A 91 0.43 10.02 -16.06
N LYS A 92 1.56 9.39 -15.69
CA LYS A 92 2.84 10.09 -15.52
C LYS A 92 3.39 10.66 -16.84
N ASP A 93 2.97 10.10 -17.97
CA ASP A 93 3.42 10.51 -19.30
C ASP A 93 2.54 11.64 -19.86
N GLU A 94 1.40 11.93 -19.21
CA GLU A 94 0.40 12.92 -19.60
C GLU A 94 0.48 14.22 -18.78
N VAL A 95 1.27 14.24 -17.71
CA VAL A 95 1.36 15.38 -16.77
C VAL A 95 2.80 15.77 -16.50
N ASP A 96 3.01 17.02 -16.12
CA ASP A 96 4.33 17.54 -15.79
C ASP A 96 4.85 17.05 -14.42
N LEU A 97 6.13 17.28 -14.15
CA LEU A 97 6.81 16.78 -12.95
C LEU A 97 6.20 17.30 -11.64
N ILE A 98 5.70 18.53 -11.63
CA ILE A 98 5.07 19.11 -10.44
C ILE A 98 3.76 18.39 -10.13
N ASN A 99 2.94 18.10 -11.14
CA ASN A 99 1.72 17.35 -10.95
C ASN A 99 2.02 15.90 -10.52
N ILE A 100 3.07 15.26 -11.05
CA ILE A 100 3.50 13.94 -10.55
C ILE A 100 3.84 14.01 -9.07
N LEU A 101 4.58 15.03 -8.63
CA LEU A 101 4.97 15.20 -7.23
C LEU A 101 3.76 15.47 -6.33
N ASP A 102 2.83 16.33 -6.77
CA ASP A 102 1.55 16.60 -6.10
C ASP A 102 0.72 15.33 -5.90
N MET A 103 0.48 14.61 -7.00
CA MET A 103 -0.25 13.35 -7.02
C MET A 103 0.37 12.33 -6.07
N THR A 104 1.71 12.26 -6.05
CA THR A 104 2.47 11.38 -5.18
C THR A 104 2.28 11.77 -3.71
N ALA A 105 2.48 13.04 -3.37
CA ALA A 105 2.36 13.56 -2.01
C ALA A 105 0.95 13.33 -1.44
N LYS A 106 -0.09 13.67 -2.21
CA LYS A 106 -1.50 13.39 -1.87
C LYS A 106 -1.76 11.90 -1.66
N SER A 107 -1.05 11.05 -2.40
CA SER A 107 -1.25 9.61 -2.37
C SER A 107 -0.55 8.88 -1.21
N LEU A 108 0.42 9.51 -0.53
CA LEU A 108 1.20 8.87 0.54
C LEU A 108 0.33 8.46 1.73
N ASP A 109 -0.70 9.25 2.05
CA ASP A 109 -1.60 8.95 3.15
C ASP A 109 -2.33 7.61 2.98
N PHE A 110 -2.60 7.18 1.74
CA PHE A 110 -3.25 5.90 1.48
C PHE A 110 -2.33 4.70 1.73
N THR A 111 -1.01 4.93 1.76
CA THR A 111 -0.01 3.90 2.06
C THR A 111 0.13 3.62 3.56
N LYS A 112 -0.48 4.46 4.43
CA LYS A 112 -0.50 4.25 5.88
C LYS A 112 -1.10 2.90 6.24
N ILE A 113 -0.48 2.24 7.21
CA ILE A 113 -0.98 1.02 7.84
C ILE A 113 -2.38 1.29 8.40
N SER A 114 -3.30 0.35 8.20
CA SER A 114 -4.67 0.43 8.71
C SER A 114 -5.53 1.63 8.30
N ALA A 115 -5.15 2.43 7.30
CA ALA A 115 -5.94 3.58 6.89
C ALA A 115 -7.35 3.19 6.35
N GLY A 116 -8.39 3.87 6.84
CA GLY A 116 -9.80 3.55 6.59
C GLY A 116 -10.43 4.19 5.35
N GLN A 117 -9.64 4.82 4.48
CA GLN A 117 -10.13 5.54 3.30
C GLN A 117 -10.72 4.59 2.25
N LYS A 118 -11.74 5.09 1.52
CA LYS A 118 -12.48 4.32 0.49
C LYS A 118 -11.93 4.52 -0.93
N LYS A 119 -11.24 5.64 -1.18
CA LYS A 119 -10.71 6.02 -2.50
C LYS A 119 -9.45 6.84 -2.35
N ILE A 120 -8.55 6.73 -3.34
CA ILE A 120 -7.36 7.55 -3.53
C ILE A 120 -7.77 8.69 -4.45
N THR A 121 -7.67 9.94 -4.00
CA THR A 121 -7.80 11.08 -4.91
C THR A 121 -6.40 11.46 -5.36
N ILE A 122 -6.08 11.15 -6.61
CA ILE A 122 -4.76 11.40 -7.20
C ILE A 122 -4.74 12.83 -7.76
N SER A 123 -5.81 13.20 -8.47
CA SER A 123 -6.04 14.55 -9.01
C SER A 123 -7.53 14.87 -8.96
N ASP A 124 -7.89 16.10 -9.37
CA ASP A 124 -9.29 16.51 -9.51
C ASP A 124 -10.07 15.64 -10.50
N SER A 125 -9.39 15.09 -11.51
CA SER A 125 -9.97 14.25 -12.57
C SER A 125 -9.83 12.75 -12.31
N LEU A 126 -8.94 12.32 -11.42
CA LEU A 126 -8.68 10.90 -11.18
C LEU A 126 -8.82 10.53 -9.70
N SER A 127 -9.86 9.75 -9.43
CA SER A 127 -10.05 9.07 -8.15
C SER A 127 -10.13 7.56 -8.35
N LEU A 128 -9.29 6.82 -7.61
CA LEU A 128 -9.20 5.37 -7.70
C LEU A 128 -9.87 4.72 -6.48
N PRO A 129 -10.80 3.77 -6.65
CA PRO A 129 -11.38 3.04 -5.54
C PRO A 129 -10.34 2.15 -4.85
N ILE A 130 -10.30 2.19 -3.52
CA ILE A 130 -9.44 1.30 -2.73
C ILE A 130 -10.13 -0.05 -2.59
N LYS A 131 -9.40 -1.13 -2.91
CA LYS A 131 -9.89 -2.50 -2.71
C LYS A 131 -10.00 -2.77 -1.21
N ARG A 132 -11.24 -2.86 -0.73
CA ARG A 132 -11.54 -3.25 0.65
C ARG A 132 -11.43 -4.76 0.81
N TRP A 133 -10.80 -5.18 1.90
CA TRP A 133 -10.68 -6.58 2.28
C TRP A 133 -11.70 -6.88 3.38
N GLN A 134 -12.97 -6.68 3.03
CA GLN A 134 -14.12 -6.99 3.85
C GLN A 134 -14.86 -8.17 3.24
N PHE A 135 -15.18 -9.14 4.07
CA PHE A 135 -15.78 -10.40 3.65
C PHE A 135 -17.23 -10.44 4.11
N SER A 136 -18.12 -10.95 3.26
CA SER A 136 -19.55 -11.03 3.59
C SER A 136 -19.88 -12.15 4.59
N SER A 137 -18.93 -13.03 4.88
CA SER A 137 -19.08 -14.14 5.82
C SER A 137 -17.72 -14.64 6.30
N ASP A 138 -17.74 -15.30 7.47
CA ASP A 138 -16.56 -15.89 8.09
C ASP A 138 -15.96 -17.00 7.21
N GLU A 139 -16.78 -17.76 6.48
CA GLU A 139 -16.31 -18.77 5.52
C GLU A 139 -15.47 -18.18 4.40
N LYS A 140 -15.88 -17.02 3.84
CA LYS A 140 -15.10 -16.34 2.78
C LYS A 140 -13.78 -15.83 3.33
N MET A 141 -13.79 -15.32 4.57
CA MET A 141 -12.56 -14.91 5.24
C MET A 141 -11.64 -16.11 5.47
N LEU A 142 -12.15 -17.23 5.97
CA LEU A 142 -11.37 -18.44 6.18
C LEU A 142 -10.76 -18.95 4.87
N LYS A 143 -11.55 -19.01 3.79
CA LYS A 143 -11.06 -19.38 2.45
C LYS A 143 -9.92 -18.48 1.98
N GLN A 144 -9.99 -17.18 2.26
CA GLN A 144 -8.89 -16.27 1.96
C GLN A 144 -7.65 -16.60 2.81
N LEU A 145 -7.81 -16.82 4.11
CA LEU A 145 -6.72 -17.08 5.05
C LEU A 145 -6.03 -18.43 4.84
N LYS A 146 -6.69 -19.44 4.26
CA LYS A 146 -6.08 -20.75 3.93
C LYS A 146 -4.84 -20.63 3.03
N THR A 147 -4.71 -19.54 2.27
CA THR A 147 -3.56 -19.30 1.39
C THR A 147 -2.49 -18.40 2.02
N ALA A 148 -2.65 -18.04 3.30
CA ALA A 148 -1.78 -17.09 3.99
C ALA A 148 -0.80 -17.80 4.94
N THR A 149 0.29 -17.11 5.24
CA THR A 149 1.14 -17.39 6.40
C THR A 149 0.73 -16.49 7.55
N LEU A 150 0.36 -17.06 8.69
CA LEU A 150 0.17 -16.32 9.94
C LEU A 150 1.54 -15.97 10.53
N ILE A 151 1.73 -14.69 10.83
CA ILE A 151 2.96 -14.15 11.38
C ILE A 151 2.68 -13.67 12.81
N HIS A 152 3.37 -14.30 13.77
CA HIS A 152 3.44 -13.84 15.15
C HIS A 152 4.75 -13.11 15.37
N GLN A 153 4.67 -11.84 15.77
CA GLN A 153 5.83 -11.01 16.03
C GLN A 153 5.93 -10.70 17.53
N SER A 154 7.15 -10.71 18.05
CA SER A 154 7.46 -10.12 19.36
C SER A 154 7.13 -8.62 19.40
N VAL A 155 7.07 -8.03 20.59
CA VAL A 155 6.75 -6.60 20.79
C VAL A 155 7.68 -5.68 19.99
N THR A 156 8.96 -6.05 19.88
CA THR A 156 9.97 -5.28 19.12
C THR A 156 9.99 -5.62 17.63
N GLY A 157 9.29 -6.68 17.21
CA GLY A 157 9.36 -7.22 15.85
C GLY A 157 10.67 -7.96 15.53
N LEU A 158 11.59 -8.13 16.49
CA LEU A 158 12.89 -8.78 16.26
C LEU A 158 12.79 -10.31 16.15
N TYR A 159 11.87 -10.92 16.90
CA TYR A 159 11.54 -12.33 16.81
C TYR A 159 10.21 -12.53 16.09
N GLU A 160 10.19 -13.49 15.16
CA GLU A 160 9.03 -13.82 14.34
C GLU A 160 8.82 -15.34 14.28
N THR A 161 7.58 -15.79 14.45
CA THR A 161 7.15 -17.16 14.17
C THR A 161 6.17 -17.15 12.99
N ARG A 162 6.42 -17.99 12.00
CA ARG A 162 5.67 -18.06 10.75
C ARG A 162 4.97 -19.41 10.66
N ILE A 163 3.65 -19.38 10.52
CA ILE A 163 2.81 -20.58 10.44
C ILE A 163 2.12 -20.57 9.08
N ASP A 164 2.48 -21.53 8.22
CA ASP A 164 1.84 -21.71 6.93
C ASP A 164 0.44 -22.34 7.12
N LEU A 165 -0.61 -21.56 6.85
CA LEU A 165 -1.99 -22.01 7.07
C LEU A 165 -2.49 -22.93 5.95
N SER A 166 -1.78 -23.02 4.83
CA SER A 166 -2.16 -23.91 3.73
C SER A 166 -2.03 -25.38 4.11
N LYS A 167 -1.17 -25.68 5.08
CA LYS A 167 -0.91 -27.02 5.61
C LYS A 167 -1.88 -27.43 6.73
N LEU A 168 -2.79 -26.54 7.13
CA LEU A 168 -3.75 -26.81 8.20
C LEU A 168 -5.06 -27.33 7.61
N GLY A 169 -5.49 -28.51 8.08
CA GLY A 169 -6.70 -29.17 7.59
C GLY A 169 -6.49 -29.90 6.25
N GLU A 170 -5.27 -30.37 6.00
CA GLU A 170 -5.03 -31.47 5.06
C GLU A 170 -5.61 -32.76 5.69
N GLU A 171 -6.64 -33.30 5.04
CA GLU A 171 -6.98 -34.74 5.07
C GLU A 171 -6.44 -35.38 3.79
#